data_AF-A0A2K1XQX7-F1
#
_entry.id   AF-A0A2K1XQX7-F1
#
_cell.length_a   1.000
_cell.length_b   1.000
_cell.length_c   1.000
_cell.angle_alpha   90.00
_cell.angle_beta   90.00
_cell.angle_gamma   90.00
#
_symmetry.space_group_name_H-M   'P 1'
#
loop_
_entity.id
_entity.type
_entity.pdbx_description
1 polymer ?
#
loop_
_entity_poly.entity_id
_entity_poly.type
_entity_poly.pdbx_seq_one_letter_code
_entity_poly.pdbx_strand_id
1 'polypeptide(L)'
;MENYCFVESDGSVKRFHEMKTEWGFDQLLSLETFNDASKGYPVKDCCVFGAEIFVIKPTRKWELHSMIKDFSKLDKSSYLSKAFTAGRRSWRIKVYPKGNAEAKGDSLSVFLELVDGDKLPPKKTVWAEYKLRVLDQRHDKHVEETIHATGRSP
;
A
#
# COMPACT_ATOMS: atom_id res chain seq x y z
N MET A 1 -16.84 1.29 -16.66
CA MET A 1 -16.57 2.59 -16.02
C MET A 1 -15.24 2.49 -15.28
N GLU A 2 -14.26 3.28 -15.69
CA GLU A 2 -12.93 3.28 -15.10
C GLU A 2 -12.92 4.18 -13.86
N ASN A 3 -12.50 3.63 -12.71
CA ASN A 3 -12.36 4.38 -11.47
C ASN A 3 -10.87 4.66 -11.25
N TYR A 4 -10.53 5.90 -10.91
CA TYR A 4 -9.16 6.32 -10.64
C TYR A 4 -9.05 6.72 -9.17
N CYS A 5 -8.05 6.18 -8.47
CA CYS A 5 -7.75 6.51 -7.09
C CYS A 5 -6.38 7.17 -7.00
N PHE A 6 -6.19 8.06 -6.03
CA PHE A 6 -4.89 8.60 -5.66
C PHE A 6 -4.72 8.48 -4.14
N VAL A 7 -3.46 8.43 -3.71
CA VAL A 7 -3.07 8.37 -2.28
C VAL A 7 -2.50 9.72 -1.90
N GLU A 8 -3.05 10.34 -0.86
CA GLU A 8 -2.51 11.56 -0.27
C GLU A 8 -1.29 11.25 0.63
N SER A 9 -0.56 12.30 1.01
CA SER A 9 0.65 12.18 1.84
C SER A 9 0.41 11.54 3.21
N ASP A 10 -0.83 11.57 3.71
CA ASP A 10 -1.26 10.94 4.97
C ASP A 10 -1.70 9.47 4.80
N GLY A 11 -1.67 8.94 3.58
CA GLY A 11 -2.10 7.58 3.26
C GLY A 11 -3.60 7.43 2.98
N SER A 12 -4.38 8.52 3.03
CA SER A 12 -5.81 8.47 2.69
C SER A 12 -6.01 8.31 1.18
N VAL A 13 -6.98 7.47 0.79
CA VAL A 13 -7.33 7.21 -0.61
C VAL A 13 -8.57 8.03 -0.97
N LYS A 14 -8.42 8.91 -1.94
CA LYS A 14 -9.54 9.68 -2.51
C LYS A 14 -9.89 9.14 -3.88
N ARG A 15 -11.19 8.94 -4.09
CA ARG A 15 -11.74 8.34 -5.31
C ARG A 15 -12.38 9.41 -6.17
N PHE A 16 -11.99 9.45 -7.44
CA PHE A 16 -12.73 10.18 -8.45
C PHE A 16 -13.79 9.28 -9.07
N HIS A 17 -14.98 9.81 -9.27
CA HIS A 17 -16.04 9.21 -10.06
C HIS A 17 -16.93 10.30 -10.65
N GLU A 18 -17.89 9.91 -11.50
CA GLU A 18 -18.75 10.85 -12.24
C GLU A 18 -19.42 11.92 -11.36
N MET A 19 -19.75 11.59 -10.11
CA MET A 19 -20.40 12.51 -9.17
C MET A 19 -19.41 13.19 -8.19
N LYS A 20 -18.13 12.82 -8.21
CA LYS A 20 -17.08 13.39 -7.35
C LYS A 20 -15.81 13.58 -8.16
N THR A 21 -15.75 14.73 -8.84
CA THR A 21 -14.70 15.08 -9.80
C THR A 21 -13.63 16.01 -9.22
N GLU A 22 -13.76 16.40 -7.95
CA GLU A 22 -12.85 17.34 -7.29
C GLU A 22 -12.55 16.95 -5.84
N TRP A 23 -11.31 17.23 -5.44
CA TRP A 23 -10.79 17.09 -4.09
C TRP A 23 -9.82 18.24 -3.84
N GLY A 24 -9.82 18.78 -2.62
CA GLY A 24 -8.97 19.89 -2.24
C GLY A 24 -8.96 20.13 -0.74
N PHE A 25 -8.50 21.31 -0.35
CA PHE A 25 -8.47 21.79 1.02
C PHE A 25 -9.27 23.09 1.08
N ASP A 26 -10.18 23.21 2.05
CA ASP A 26 -10.93 24.46 2.26
C ASP A 26 -10.01 25.59 2.75
N GLN A 27 -8.86 25.24 3.35
CA GLN A 27 -7.89 26.18 3.89
C GLN A 27 -6.46 25.67 3.69
N LEU A 28 -5.90 25.87 2.49
CA LEU A 28 -4.52 25.52 2.19
C LEU A 28 -3.51 26.54 2.78
N LEU A 29 -3.84 27.83 2.70
CA LEU A 29 -3.01 28.93 3.16
C LEU A 29 -3.91 30.12 3.54
N SER A 30 -3.61 30.83 4.63
CA SER A 30 -4.39 32.02 4.99
C SER A 30 -4.16 33.15 4.00
N LEU A 31 -5.20 33.97 3.77
CA LEU A 31 -5.11 35.10 2.85
C LEU A 31 -4.08 36.14 3.30
N GLU A 32 -3.92 36.33 4.62
CA GLU A 32 -2.88 37.18 5.21
C GLU A 32 -1.48 36.69 4.81
N THR A 33 -1.22 35.39 4.97
CA THR A 33 0.08 34.80 4.63
C THR A 33 0.32 34.81 3.12
N PHE A 34 -0.73 34.58 2.33
CA PHE A 34 -0.65 34.61 0.87
C PHE A 34 -0.31 36.01 0.36
N ASN A 35 -0.93 37.06 0.91
CA ASN A 35 -0.72 38.43 0.45
C ASN A 35 0.50 39.13 1.06
N ASP A 36 1.18 38.52 2.03
CA ASP A 36 2.43 39.03 2.59
C ASP A 36 3.55 38.98 1.53
N ALA A 37 3.93 40.16 1.03
CA ALA A 37 4.96 40.33 0.00
C ALA A 37 6.33 39.76 0.41
N SER A 38 6.60 39.60 1.71
CA SER A 38 7.83 38.97 2.20
C SER A 38 7.88 37.45 1.98
N LYS A 39 6.72 36.80 1.78
CA LYS A 39 6.63 35.35 1.57
C LYS A 39 6.83 34.94 0.12
N GLY A 40 6.63 35.87 -0.82
CA GLY A 40 6.87 35.64 -2.25
C GLY A 40 5.87 34.69 -2.93
N TYR A 41 4.68 34.46 -2.37
CA TYR A 41 3.64 33.66 -3.03
C TYR A 41 3.10 34.36 -4.28
N PRO A 42 2.56 35.59 -4.18
CA PRO A 42 2.36 36.47 -5.31
C PRO A 42 3.60 37.36 -5.52
N VAL A 43 4.15 37.34 -6.73
CA VAL A 43 5.21 38.25 -7.16
C VAL A 43 4.76 38.93 -8.44
N LYS A 44 4.61 40.26 -8.42
CA LYS A 44 4.15 41.07 -9.56
C LYS A 44 2.78 40.60 -10.11
N ASP A 45 1.83 40.35 -9.21
CA ASP A 45 0.48 39.85 -9.57
C ASP A 45 0.48 38.45 -10.23
N CYS A 46 1.62 37.73 -10.16
CA CYS A 46 1.74 36.36 -10.63
C CYS A 46 1.93 35.42 -9.44
N CYS A 47 1.21 34.29 -9.44
CA CYS A 47 1.41 33.19 -8.51
C CYS A 47 1.57 31.88 -9.29
N VAL A 48 2.38 30.96 -8.78
CA VAL A 48 2.65 29.65 -9.41
C VAL A 48 2.13 28.56 -8.50
N PHE A 49 1.36 27.64 -9.08
CA PHE A 49 0.80 26.47 -8.39
C PHE A 49 1.39 25.19 -9.00
N GLY A 50 1.63 24.18 -8.15
CA GLY A 50 2.12 22.87 -8.55
C GLY A 50 1.22 21.77 -8.01
N ALA A 51 1.06 20.69 -8.77
CA ALA A 51 0.36 19.49 -8.35
C ALA A 51 1.15 18.25 -8.78
N GLU A 52 1.38 17.32 -7.86
CA GLU A 52 1.93 16.00 -8.15
C GLU A 52 0.80 14.98 -8.17
N ILE A 53 0.67 14.23 -9.27
CA ILE A 53 -0.44 13.30 -9.48
C ILE A 53 0.09 11.87 -9.47
N PHE A 54 -0.37 11.07 -8.50
CA PHE A 54 -0.09 9.64 -8.44
C PHE A 54 -1.36 8.86 -8.78
N VAL A 55 -1.48 8.43 -10.04
CA VAL A 55 -2.63 7.65 -10.49
C VAL A 55 -2.46 6.18 -10.10
N ILE A 56 -3.28 5.72 -9.15
CA ILE A 56 -3.47 4.29 -8.90
C ILE A 56 -4.49 3.81 -9.92
N LYS A 57 -3.99 3.19 -10.99
CA LYS A 57 -4.85 2.42 -11.87
C LYS A 57 -5.40 1.25 -11.05
N PRO A 58 -6.70 0.92 -11.15
CA PRO A 58 -7.23 -0.30 -10.56
C PRO A 58 -6.52 -1.47 -11.25
N THR A 59 -5.44 -1.93 -10.64
CA THR A 59 -4.82 -3.18 -11.05
C THR A 59 -5.86 -4.24 -10.81
N ARG A 60 -6.17 -5.02 -11.86
CA ARG A 60 -6.93 -6.26 -11.78
C ARG A 60 -6.71 -6.90 -10.41
N LYS A 61 -7.78 -7.19 -9.68
CA LYS A 61 -7.71 -7.92 -8.42
C LYS A 61 -7.00 -9.24 -8.72
N TRP A 62 -5.75 -9.37 -8.29
CA TRP A 62 -5.01 -10.61 -8.42
C TRP A 62 -5.31 -11.40 -7.15
N GLU A 63 -6.32 -12.27 -7.21
CA GLU A 63 -6.51 -13.27 -6.17
C GLU A 63 -5.47 -14.37 -6.38
N LEU A 64 -4.48 -14.43 -5.49
CA LEU A 64 -3.52 -15.51 -5.48
C LEU A 64 -3.75 -16.39 -4.25
N HIS A 65 -4.10 -17.64 -4.52
CA HIS A 65 -4.13 -18.67 -3.50
C HIS A 65 -2.78 -19.38 -3.47
N SER A 66 -1.97 -19.10 -2.45
CA SER A 66 -0.79 -19.91 -2.16
C SER A 66 -1.16 -21.02 -1.17
N MET A 67 -1.01 -22.27 -1.58
CA MET A 67 -1.18 -23.42 -0.69
C MET A 67 0.18 -23.82 -0.10
N ILE A 68 0.34 -23.65 1.22
CA ILE A 68 1.45 -24.26 1.95
C ILE A 68 0.99 -25.66 2.35
N LYS A 69 1.63 -26.69 1.79
CA LYS A 69 1.38 -28.09 2.13
C LYS A 69 2.23 -28.48 3.35
N ASP A 70 1.84 -29.58 4.00
CA ASP A 70 2.58 -30.18 5.11
C ASP A 70 2.86 -29.23 6.30
N PHE A 71 1.85 -28.44 6.69
CA PHE A 71 1.98 -27.45 7.77
C PHE A 71 2.45 -28.04 9.11
N SER A 72 2.13 -29.32 9.35
CA SER A 72 2.53 -30.08 10.54
C SER A 72 4.01 -30.52 10.53
N LYS A 73 4.68 -30.50 9.38
CA LYS A 73 6.10 -30.85 9.22
C LYS A 73 6.99 -29.61 9.09
N LEU A 74 6.42 -28.43 9.34
CA LEU A 74 7.14 -27.18 9.24
C LEU A 74 8.15 -27.05 10.40
N ASP A 75 9.41 -27.37 10.14
CA ASP A 75 10.55 -27.31 11.06
C ASP A 75 11.27 -25.94 11.06
N LYS A 76 11.20 -25.21 9.94
CA LYS A 76 11.75 -23.86 9.78
C LYS A 76 10.90 -22.79 10.48
N SER A 77 11.57 -21.71 10.87
CA SER A 77 10.96 -20.53 11.48
C SER A 77 10.06 -19.74 10.52
N SER A 78 10.29 -19.83 9.21
CA SER A 78 9.47 -19.15 8.19
C SER A 78 9.44 -19.90 6.86
N TYR A 79 8.38 -19.66 6.10
CA TYR A 79 8.11 -20.24 4.79
C TYR A 79 7.78 -19.17 3.77
N LEU A 80 8.23 -19.38 2.54
CA LEU A 80 8.01 -18.47 1.44
C LEU A 80 7.14 -19.16 0.39
N SER A 81 6.11 -18.47 -0.10
CA SER A 81 5.39 -18.90 -1.28
C SER A 81 6.27 -18.81 -2.53
N LYS A 82 5.80 -19.40 -3.63
CA LYS A 82 6.30 -19.03 -4.96
C LYS A 82 6.09 -17.53 -5.16
N ALA A 83 7.06 -16.89 -5.80
CA ALA A 83 6.94 -15.51 -6.20
C ALA A 83 5.88 -15.37 -7.31
N PHE A 84 5.20 -14.23 -7.34
CA PHE A 84 4.21 -13.89 -8.34
C PHE A 84 4.35 -12.44 -8.75
N THR A 85 4.00 -12.15 -10.00
CA THR A 85 4.13 -10.79 -10.54
C THR A 85 2.78 -10.07 -10.49
N ALA A 86 2.74 -8.95 -9.77
CA ALA A 86 1.61 -8.05 -9.72
C ALA A 86 2.11 -6.60 -9.82
N GLY A 87 1.48 -5.79 -10.67
CA GLY A 87 1.89 -4.39 -10.86
C GLY A 87 3.34 -4.22 -11.34
N ARG A 88 3.82 -5.12 -12.21
CA ARG A 88 5.21 -5.18 -12.71
C ARG A 88 6.28 -5.41 -11.62
N ARG A 89 5.85 -5.78 -10.41
CA ARG A 89 6.73 -6.11 -9.29
C ARG A 89 6.54 -7.57 -8.91
N SER A 90 7.60 -8.18 -8.39
CA SER A 90 7.60 -9.56 -7.93
C SER A 90 7.38 -9.60 -6.42
N TRP A 91 6.35 -10.30 -5.99
CA TRP A 91 5.91 -10.40 -4.60
C TRP A 91 5.91 -11.86 -4.17
N ARG A 92 6.04 -12.12 -2.87
CA ARG A 92 5.82 -13.45 -2.29
C ARG A 92 5.24 -13.33 -0.89
N ILE A 93 4.50 -14.35 -0.47
CA ILE A 93 3.94 -14.43 0.88
C ILE A 93 4.97 -15.11 1.78
N LYS A 94 5.20 -14.53 2.95
CA LYS A 94 6.07 -15.07 3.99
C LYS A 94 5.24 -15.42 5.21
N VAL A 95 5.31 -16.66 5.64
CA VAL A 95 4.51 -17.21 6.74
C VAL A 95 5.41 -17.67 7.86
N TYR A 96 5.08 -17.26 9.08
CA TYR A 96 5.69 -17.70 10.34
C TYR A 96 4.64 -18.48 11.13
N PRO A 97 4.63 -19.83 11.02
CA PRO A 97 3.63 -20.68 11.67
C PRO A 97 3.49 -20.46 13.18
N LYS A 98 4.60 -20.15 13.83
CA LYS A 98 4.71 -19.89 15.27
C LYS A 98 4.87 -18.41 15.59
N GLY A 99 4.49 -17.52 14.68
CA GLY A 99 4.59 -16.08 14.86
C GLY A 99 5.98 -15.49 14.67
N ASN A 100 6.03 -14.16 14.57
CA ASN A 100 7.23 -13.36 14.38
C ASN A 100 7.25 -12.17 15.35
N ALA A 101 8.45 -11.74 15.77
CA ALA A 101 8.65 -10.64 16.72
C ALA A 101 7.77 -10.81 17.98
N GLU A 102 7.01 -9.79 18.36
CA GLU A 102 6.14 -9.77 19.56
C GLU A 102 5.05 -10.84 19.54
N ALA A 103 4.69 -11.39 18.37
CA ALA A 103 3.67 -12.43 18.25
C ALA A 103 4.25 -13.86 18.27
N LYS A 104 5.56 -14.01 18.51
CA LYS A 104 6.26 -15.30 18.45
C LYS A 104 5.82 -16.22 19.61
N GLY A 105 5.26 -17.38 19.26
CA GLY A 105 4.72 -18.38 20.16
C GLY A 105 3.19 -18.34 20.25
N ASP A 106 2.59 -17.18 19.97
CA ASP A 106 1.20 -16.91 20.33
C ASP A 106 0.25 -16.85 19.14
N SER A 107 0.75 -16.44 17.96
CA SER A 107 -0.11 -16.24 16.78
C SER A 107 0.61 -16.53 15.48
N LEU A 108 -0.14 -16.96 14.46
CA LEU A 108 0.36 -17.06 13.08
C LEU A 108 0.69 -15.66 12.56
N SER A 109 1.88 -15.45 12.00
CA SER A 109 2.20 -14.18 11.33
C SER A 109 2.37 -14.40 9.82
N VAL A 110 1.73 -13.54 9.03
CA VAL A 110 1.75 -13.60 7.55
C VAL A 110 2.12 -12.21 7.03
N PHE A 111 3.08 -12.16 6.12
CA PHE A 111 3.58 -10.92 5.52
C PHE A 111 3.62 -11.02 4.00
N LEU A 112 3.46 -9.90 3.33
CA LEU A 112 3.74 -9.77 1.90
C LEU A 112 5.14 -9.17 1.73
N GLU A 113 6.03 -9.88 1.04
CA GLU A 113 7.42 -9.49 0.82
C GLU A 113 7.64 -9.12 -0.65
N LEU A 114 8.29 -7.98 -0.89
CA LEU A 114 8.72 -7.54 -2.22
C LEU A 114 10.08 -8.17 -2.55
N VAL A 115 10.12 -9.03 -3.57
CA VAL A 115 11.30 -9.87 -3.87
C VAL A 115 12.55 -9.08 -4.23
N ASP A 116 12.39 -7.95 -4.92
CA ASP A 116 13.50 -7.06 -5.30
C ASP A 116 13.51 -5.77 -4.47
N GLY A 117 12.96 -5.79 -3.25
CA GLY A 117 12.92 -4.63 -2.36
C GLY A 117 14.30 -4.03 -2.09
N ASP A 118 15.31 -4.89 -1.91
CA ASP A 118 16.69 -4.50 -1.60
C ASP A 118 17.42 -3.89 -2.81
N LYS A 119 16.88 -4.04 -4.03
CA LYS A 119 17.44 -3.46 -5.25
C LYS A 119 16.79 -2.12 -5.61
N LEU A 120 15.88 -1.63 -4.78
CA LEU A 120 15.24 -0.33 -5.01
C LEU A 120 16.28 0.79 -4.79
N PRO A 121 16.31 1.81 -5.65
CA PRO A 121 17.09 3.01 -5.40
C PRO A 121 16.73 3.60 -4.03
N PRO A 122 17.70 4.14 -3.27
CA PRO A 122 17.43 4.83 -2.03
C PRO A 122 16.32 5.87 -2.24
N LYS A 123 15.33 5.90 -1.35
CA LYS A 123 14.14 6.80 -1.37
C LYS A 123 12.99 6.41 -2.33
N LYS A 124 13.05 5.28 -3.03
CA LYS A 124 11.90 4.83 -3.84
C LYS A 124 10.87 4.11 -2.95
N THR A 125 9.76 4.79 -2.62
CA THR A 125 8.66 4.18 -1.85
C THR A 125 7.78 3.33 -2.76
N VAL A 126 7.50 2.10 -2.33
CA VAL A 126 6.51 1.24 -2.98
C VAL A 126 5.22 1.26 -2.16
N TRP A 127 4.16 1.77 -2.78
CA TRP A 127 2.81 1.71 -2.25
C TRP A 127 2.13 0.43 -2.72
N ALA A 128 1.60 -0.34 -1.76
CA ALA A 128 0.80 -1.52 -2.05
C ALA A 128 -0.35 -1.62 -1.05
N GLU A 129 -1.57 -1.70 -1.59
CA GLU A 129 -2.74 -2.10 -0.84
C GLU A 129 -2.97 -3.59 -1.11
N TYR A 130 -3.06 -4.38 -0.05
CA TYR A 130 -3.26 -5.81 -0.19
C TYR A 130 -4.10 -6.37 0.96
N LYS A 131 -4.79 -7.46 0.66
CA LYS A 131 -5.57 -8.22 1.63
C LYS A 131 -4.93 -9.59 1.77
N LEU A 132 -4.54 -9.96 2.99
CA LEU A 132 -4.09 -11.31 3.30
C LEU A 132 -5.26 -12.11 3.86
N ARG A 133 -5.36 -13.37 3.45
CA ARG A 133 -6.45 -14.26 3.84
C ARG A 133 -5.91 -15.62 4.23
N VAL A 134 -6.44 -16.16 5.32
CA VAL A 134 -6.31 -17.58 5.67
C VAL A 134 -7.67 -18.23 5.41
N LEU A 135 -7.69 -19.16 4.44
CA LEU A 135 -8.92 -19.79 3.99
C LEU A 135 -9.25 -21.00 4.88
N ASP A 136 -10.43 -20.98 5.51
CA ASP A 136 -11.08 -22.19 6.02
C ASP A 136 -11.54 -23.06 4.84
N GLN A 137 -10.95 -24.24 4.70
CA GLN A 137 -11.21 -25.18 3.61
C GLN A 137 -12.46 -26.05 3.82
N ARG A 138 -13.13 -25.96 4.97
CA ARG A 138 -14.25 -26.83 5.35
C ARG A 138 -15.56 -26.09 5.51
N HIS A 139 -15.54 -24.89 6.07
CA HIS A 139 -16.76 -24.16 6.40
C HIS A 139 -16.90 -22.81 5.69
N ASP A 140 -15.98 -22.49 4.77
CA ASP A 140 -15.95 -21.24 4.00
C ASP A 140 -15.88 -19.97 4.88
N LYS A 141 -15.50 -20.11 6.15
CA LYS A 141 -15.32 -19.01 7.11
C LYS A 141 -13.87 -18.54 7.14
N HIS A 142 -13.53 -17.68 6.20
CA HIS A 142 -12.15 -17.18 6.06
C HIS A 142 -11.82 -16.08 7.07
N VAL A 143 -10.57 -16.04 7.52
CA VAL A 143 -10.02 -14.91 8.28
C VAL A 143 -9.27 -14.01 7.30
N GLU A 144 -9.59 -12.71 7.30
CA GLU A 144 -8.99 -11.74 6.40
C GLU A 144 -8.56 -10.46 7.12
N GLU A 145 -7.41 -9.93 6.72
CA GLU A 145 -6.90 -8.64 7.19
C GLU A 145 -6.54 -7.76 6.00
N THR A 146 -6.99 -6.51 6.04
CA THR A 146 -6.70 -5.51 5.00
C THR A 146 -5.58 -4.61 5.49
N ILE A 147 -4.50 -4.53 4.71
CA ILE A 147 -3.30 -3.83 5.10
C ILE A 147 -2.98 -2.75 4.07
N HIS A 148 -2.80 -1.52 4.56
CA HIS A 148 -2.30 -0.39 3.79
C HIS A 148 -0.82 -0.23 4.16
N ALA A 149 0.09 -0.71 3.31
CA ALA A 149 1.52 -0.71 3.63
C ALA A 149 2.34 0.23 2.72
N THR A 150 3.28 0.93 3.35
CA THR A 150 4.38 1.60 2.68
C THR A 150 5.65 0.77 2.85
N GLY A 151 6.22 0.29 1.75
CA GLY A 151 7.55 -0.30 1.76
C GLY A 151 8.59 0.78 1.52
N ARG A 152 9.37 1.15 2.55
CA ARG A 152 10.66 1.82 2.36
C ARG A 152 11.76 0.77 2.27
N SER A 153 12.69 0.94 1.33
CA SER A 153 13.97 0.22 1.42
C SER A 153 14.68 0.66 2.71
N PRO A 154 15.37 -0.25 3.42
CA PRO A 154 16.28 0.14 4.49
C PRO A 154 17.36 1.12 3.99
#